data_AF-A0A959NRU4-F1
#
_entry.id   AF-A0A959NRU4-F1
#
_cell.length_a   1.000
_cell.length_b   1.000
_cell.length_c   1.000
_cell.angle_alpha   90.00
_cell.angle_beta   90.00
_cell.angle_gamma   90.00
#
_symmetry.space_group_name_H-M   'P 1'
#
loop_
_entity.id
_entity.type
_entity.pdbx_description
1 polymer ?
#
loop_
_entity_poly.entity_id
_entity_poly.type
_entity_poly.pdbx_seq_one_letter_code
_entity_poly.pdbx_strand_id
1 'polypeptide(L)'
;MKKIIGSLGVLVLVIVVAIGTLTTHNVSENTLDKLREKYPEKHIPSVDHSKFSQLQKKFSSPREVTAECIACHNKSAEQVMHSNHWNWEREEYIEGRGIVSIGKKNAMNNFCIGTQGNEKSCAKCHIGYGMDEKGLSFTDANNIDCLVCHDNTETYAKASNQGGAPVMTLDFNKIAENVGPPKRTNCGVCHFFGGGGDNVKHGDLSSLMFYPTNEIDVHMDADGVDLQCVDCHTTEQHTIAGKMYSLSSMNHNRAFCEDCHTSTPHSKEILNEHTLKVACQTCHIPIYAKEKSTKMFWDWSKAGKLKNGEPYSEEDSLGNHTYLSIKGSFVWERDIKPEYQWFNGTASHYLEGDIISDTTKPLVMNQLNGSYSDSESKIIPVKVHRAIQPYDPINKILIQPKLYSDNKGEGAFWVDFDWETASTEGMKDAGLPFSGKVDFIETEMNWPINHQVSTSKSSVQCAECHTRENSRLAQLNDFYMPGRDYSKVIDLIGIWNIILALFGILIHGTFRFIAAKKLKNGVNE
;
A
#
# COMPACT_ATOMS: atom_id res chain seq x y z
N MET A 1 -29.22 -9.60 -52.07
CA MET A 1 -28.42 -9.95 -50.86
C MET A 1 -27.01 -9.32 -50.86
N LYS A 2 -26.15 -9.52 -51.87
CA LYS A 2 -24.79 -8.92 -51.89
C LYS A 2 -24.73 -7.38 -51.74
N LYS A 3 -25.67 -6.65 -52.34
CA LYS A 3 -25.75 -5.17 -52.21
C LYS A 3 -26.18 -4.68 -50.82
N ILE A 4 -26.91 -5.50 -50.06
CA ILE A 4 -27.41 -5.17 -48.71
C ILE A 4 -26.32 -5.45 -47.67
N ILE A 5 -25.55 -6.53 -47.85
CA ILE A 5 -24.41 -6.86 -46.98
C ILE A 5 -23.30 -5.82 -47.08
N GLY A 6 -23.00 -5.33 -48.29
CA GLY A 6 -22.00 -4.27 -48.49
C GLY A 6 -22.40 -2.93 -47.87
N SER A 7 -23.69 -2.58 -47.91
CA SER A 7 -24.20 -1.34 -47.30
C SER A 7 -24.29 -1.44 -45.78
N LEU A 8 -24.61 -2.62 -45.23
CA LEU A 8 -24.53 -2.87 -43.78
C LEU A 8 -23.09 -2.79 -43.27
N GLY A 9 -22.12 -3.35 -44.00
CA GLY A 9 -20.70 -3.29 -43.60
C GLY A 9 -20.14 -1.88 -43.56
N VAL A 10 -20.52 -1.03 -44.53
CA VAL A 10 -20.16 0.40 -44.52
C VAL A 10 -20.86 1.15 -43.40
N LEU A 11 -22.13 0.86 -43.13
CA LEU A 11 -22.86 1.51 -42.03
C LEU A 11 -22.27 1.14 -40.66
N VAL A 12 -21.90 -0.12 -40.44
CA VAL A 12 -21.22 -0.56 -39.22
C VAL A 12 -19.85 0.10 -39.09
N LEU A 13 -19.07 0.19 -40.18
CA LEU A 13 -17.77 0.87 -40.15
C LEU A 13 -17.92 2.36 -39.82
N VAL A 14 -18.92 3.04 -40.39
CA VAL A 14 -19.23 4.44 -40.10
C VAL A 14 -19.71 4.62 -38.67
N ILE A 15 -20.51 3.70 -38.13
CA ILE A 15 -20.93 3.72 -36.73
C ILE A 15 -19.75 3.47 -35.79
N VAL A 16 -18.86 2.52 -36.10
CA VAL A 16 -17.66 2.24 -35.30
C VAL A 16 -16.68 3.41 -35.34
N VAL A 17 -16.49 4.04 -36.50
CA VAL A 17 -15.67 5.25 -36.64
C VAL A 17 -16.34 6.42 -35.93
N ALA A 18 -17.65 6.61 -36.06
CA ALA A 18 -18.40 7.67 -35.38
C ALA A 18 -18.34 7.49 -33.85
N ILE A 19 -18.57 6.28 -33.34
CA ILE A 19 -18.43 5.95 -31.91
C ILE A 19 -16.98 6.19 -31.50
N GLY A 20 -15.98 5.69 -32.23
CA GLY A 20 -14.56 5.91 -31.94
C GLY A 20 -14.15 7.40 -31.91
N THR A 21 -14.76 8.23 -32.77
CA THR A 21 -14.55 9.70 -32.77
C THR A 21 -15.37 10.45 -31.72
N LEU A 22 -16.48 9.88 -31.25
CA LEU A 22 -17.37 10.49 -30.25
C LEU A 22 -17.04 10.01 -28.82
N THR A 23 -16.32 8.91 -28.65
CA THR A 23 -15.86 8.38 -27.36
C THR A 23 -14.48 8.87 -26.96
N THR A 24 -13.84 9.76 -27.72
CA THR A 24 -12.73 10.54 -27.17
C THR A 24 -13.32 11.48 -26.13
N HIS A 25 -13.38 11.04 -24.88
CA HIS A 25 -13.50 11.93 -23.75
C HIS A 25 -12.21 12.77 -23.69
N ASN A 26 -12.17 13.81 -24.53
CA ASN A 26 -11.26 14.92 -24.35
C ASN A 26 -11.67 15.58 -23.03
N VAL A 27 -11.08 15.15 -21.93
CA VAL A 27 -10.92 16.04 -20.80
C VAL A 27 -10.03 17.16 -21.33
N SER A 28 -10.63 18.34 -21.48
CA SER A 28 -9.91 19.53 -21.92
C SER A 28 -8.64 19.68 -21.08
N GLU A 29 -7.52 20.04 -21.70
CA GLU A 29 -6.26 20.44 -21.02
C GLU A 29 -6.52 21.33 -19.77
N ASN A 30 -7.61 22.10 -19.81
CA ASN A 30 -8.15 22.93 -18.75
C ASN A 30 -8.38 22.24 -17.38
N THR A 31 -8.60 20.93 -17.26
CA THR A 31 -8.94 20.32 -15.94
C THR A 31 -7.71 20.20 -15.03
N LEU A 32 -6.59 19.66 -15.51
CA LEU A 32 -5.38 19.54 -14.71
C LEU A 32 -4.79 20.91 -14.37
N ASP A 33 -4.87 21.86 -15.29
CA ASP A 33 -4.41 23.23 -15.05
C ASP A 33 -5.26 23.93 -13.98
N LYS A 34 -6.58 23.73 -13.99
CA LYS A 34 -7.46 24.19 -12.90
C LYS A 34 -7.12 23.56 -11.55
N LEU A 35 -6.80 22.26 -11.52
CA LEU A 35 -6.40 21.59 -10.28
C LEU A 35 -5.07 22.14 -9.75
N ARG A 36 -4.10 22.37 -10.64
CA ARG A 36 -2.80 22.98 -10.29
C ARG A 36 -2.92 24.41 -9.80
N GLU A 37 -3.91 25.16 -10.26
CA GLU A 37 -4.22 26.49 -9.72
C GLU A 37 -4.91 26.39 -8.35
N LYS A 38 -5.85 25.45 -8.19
CA LYS A 38 -6.67 25.30 -6.99
C LYS A 38 -5.90 24.83 -5.76
N TYR A 39 -5.10 23.77 -5.88
CA TYR A 39 -4.52 23.10 -4.70
C TYR A 39 -3.46 23.91 -3.94
N PRO A 40 -2.62 24.73 -4.60
CA PRO A 40 -1.72 25.63 -3.89
C PRO A 40 -2.41 26.77 -3.12
N GLU A 41 -3.72 26.99 -3.31
CA GLU A 41 -4.44 28.04 -2.60
C GLU A 41 -4.48 27.74 -1.10
N LYS A 42 -4.02 28.71 -0.29
CA LYS A 42 -4.05 28.58 1.17
C LYS A 42 -5.49 28.54 1.65
N HIS A 43 -5.81 27.52 2.44
CA HIS A 43 -7.08 27.45 3.15
C HIS A 43 -7.26 28.67 4.06
N ILE A 44 -8.40 29.35 3.93
CA ILE A 44 -8.81 30.44 4.82
C ILE A 44 -9.73 29.84 5.89
N PRO A 45 -9.32 29.80 7.17
CA PRO A 45 -10.15 29.29 8.24
C PRO A 45 -11.48 30.06 8.33
N SER A 46 -12.58 29.33 8.55
CA SER A 46 -13.90 29.95 8.76
C SER A 46 -14.02 30.63 10.12
N VAL A 47 -13.18 30.23 11.09
CA VAL A 47 -13.14 30.75 12.46
C VAL A 47 -11.70 30.82 12.98
N ASP A 48 -11.46 31.69 13.95
CA ASP A 48 -10.19 31.80 14.67
C ASP A 48 -10.33 31.17 16.06
N HIS A 49 -9.73 29.99 16.25
CA HIS A 49 -9.84 29.23 17.50
C HIS A 49 -9.23 29.96 18.71
N SER A 50 -8.26 30.87 18.49
CA SER A 50 -7.65 31.66 19.57
C SER A 50 -8.61 32.65 20.23
N LYS A 51 -9.77 32.92 19.62
CA LYS A 51 -10.78 33.87 20.11
C LYS A 51 -11.85 33.25 20.99
N PHE A 52 -11.94 31.92 21.10
CA PHE A 52 -12.96 31.26 21.90
C PHE A 52 -12.56 31.22 23.37
N SER A 53 -13.41 31.74 24.25
CA SER A 53 -13.17 31.77 25.70
C SER A 53 -13.05 30.37 26.31
N GLN A 54 -13.71 29.38 25.70
CA GLN A 54 -13.61 27.94 26.03
C GLN A 54 -12.17 27.41 25.95
N LEU A 55 -11.36 27.94 25.02
CA LEU A 55 -9.97 27.53 24.80
C LEU A 55 -8.97 28.42 25.57
N GLN A 56 -9.40 29.57 26.07
CA GLN A 56 -8.59 30.52 26.85
C GLN A 56 -8.53 30.16 28.34
N LYS A 57 -8.39 28.87 28.65
CA LYS A 57 -8.27 28.34 30.01
C LYS A 57 -7.13 27.34 30.08
N LYS A 58 -6.45 27.22 31.22
CA LYS A 58 -5.37 26.24 31.37
C LYS A 58 -5.93 24.81 31.30
N PHE A 59 -5.47 24.03 30.32
CA PHE A 59 -5.79 22.61 30.22
C PHE A 59 -4.83 21.77 31.06
N SER A 60 -5.36 20.91 31.92
CA SER A 60 -4.58 19.98 32.75
C SER A 60 -4.46 18.58 32.12
N SER A 61 -5.33 18.27 31.16
CA SER A 61 -5.33 17.02 30.42
C SER A 61 -5.83 17.22 28.99
N PRO A 62 -5.45 16.35 28.04
CA PRO A 62 -5.97 16.41 26.68
C PRO A 62 -7.48 16.12 26.59
N ARG A 63 -8.04 15.35 27.53
CA ARG A 63 -9.49 15.07 27.59
C ARG A 63 -10.30 16.33 27.86
N GLU A 64 -9.77 17.28 28.63
CA GLU A 64 -10.41 18.58 28.84
C GLU A 64 -10.48 19.39 27.54
N VAL A 65 -9.47 19.29 26.67
CA VAL A 65 -9.50 19.91 25.34
C VAL A 65 -10.59 19.27 24.49
N THR A 66 -10.62 17.94 24.42
CA THR A 66 -11.66 17.20 23.70
C THR A 66 -13.06 17.56 24.18
N ALA A 67 -13.28 17.69 25.49
CA ALA A 67 -14.58 18.09 26.04
C ALA A 67 -15.03 19.47 25.54
N GLU A 68 -14.12 20.46 25.48
CA GLU A 68 -14.42 21.78 24.91
C GLU A 68 -14.67 21.71 23.39
N CYS A 69 -13.91 20.89 22.66
CA CYS A 69 -14.14 20.67 21.23
C CYS A 69 -15.55 20.10 20.99
N ILE A 70 -15.96 19.07 21.74
CA ILE A 70 -17.24 18.38 21.58
C ILE A 70 -18.43 19.28 21.93
N ALA A 71 -18.26 20.23 22.85
CA ALA A 71 -19.30 21.20 23.17
C ALA A 71 -19.75 22.01 21.93
N CYS A 72 -18.84 22.27 20.99
CA CYS A 72 -19.13 22.96 19.73
C CYS A 72 -19.26 22.00 18.52
N HIS A 73 -18.49 20.91 18.49
CA HIS A 73 -18.39 19.93 17.40
C HIS A 73 -19.06 18.60 17.76
N ASN A 74 -20.28 18.66 18.30
CA ASN A 74 -20.97 17.50 18.87
C ASN A 74 -21.16 16.32 17.89
N LYS A 75 -21.44 16.59 16.61
CA LYS A 75 -21.55 15.55 15.57
C LYS A 75 -20.19 14.95 15.17
N SER A 76 -19.11 15.72 15.29
CA SER A 76 -17.77 15.22 14.90
C SER A 76 -17.34 14.06 15.78
N ALA A 77 -17.65 14.09 17.08
CA ALA A 77 -17.37 12.97 17.97
C ALA A 77 -18.06 11.68 17.51
N GLU A 78 -19.37 11.76 17.24
CA GLU A 78 -20.15 10.63 16.72
C GLU A 78 -19.57 10.11 15.40
N GLN A 79 -19.24 10.99 14.47
CA GLN A 79 -18.64 10.65 13.19
C GLN A 79 -17.28 9.93 13.34
N VAL A 80 -16.40 10.45 14.20
CA VAL A 80 -15.10 9.84 14.48
C VAL A 80 -15.29 8.45 15.10
N MET A 81 -16.22 8.30 16.03
CA MET A 81 -16.48 7.03 16.71
C MET A 81 -17.05 5.95 15.79
N HIS A 82 -17.68 6.32 14.66
CA HIS A 82 -18.09 5.38 13.62
C HIS A 82 -16.98 5.05 12.61
N SER A 83 -15.85 5.75 12.64
CA SER A 83 -14.75 5.55 11.68
C SER A 83 -13.90 4.32 12.01
N ASN A 84 -13.19 3.80 11.01
CA ASN A 84 -12.19 2.75 11.20
C ASN A 84 -10.95 3.23 11.97
N HIS A 85 -10.67 4.54 11.99
CA HIS A 85 -9.52 5.08 12.71
C HIS A 85 -9.74 4.98 14.22
N TRP A 86 -11.00 5.16 14.65
CA TRP A 86 -11.42 4.91 16.02
C TRP A 86 -11.55 3.41 16.31
N ASN A 87 -12.36 2.68 15.53
CA ASN A 87 -12.68 1.28 15.86
C ASN A 87 -11.52 0.31 15.60
N TRP A 88 -10.54 0.69 14.77
CA TRP A 88 -9.46 -0.19 14.28
C TRP A 88 -9.96 -1.46 13.59
N GLU A 89 -11.23 -1.52 13.21
CA GLU A 89 -11.84 -2.60 12.47
C GLU A 89 -12.97 -2.05 11.59
N ARG A 90 -13.40 -2.87 10.64
CA ARG A 90 -14.55 -2.64 9.77
C ARG A 90 -15.07 -3.98 9.27
N GLU A 91 -16.33 -4.01 8.85
CA GLU A 91 -16.87 -5.17 8.15
C GLU A 91 -16.34 -5.21 6.70
N GLU A 92 -15.89 -6.39 6.27
CA GLU A 92 -15.49 -6.69 4.91
C GLU A 92 -16.05 -8.04 4.48
N TYR A 93 -16.40 -8.17 3.20
CA TYR A 93 -16.74 -9.45 2.60
C TYR A 93 -15.48 -10.09 2.00
N ILE A 94 -15.22 -11.34 2.38
CA ILE A 94 -14.17 -12.18 1.80
C ILE A 94 -14.84 -13.35 1.09
N GLU A 95 -14.55 -13.52 -0.19
CA GLU A 95 -15.07 -14.64 -0.98
C GLU A 95 -14.71 -15.99 -0.34
N GLY A 96 -15.69 -16.90 -0.26
CA GLY A 96 -15.52 -18.20 0.39
C GLY A 96 -15.60 -18.18 1.93
N ARG A 97 -15.55 -17.01 2.58
CA ARG A 97 -15.65 -16.86 4.04
C ARG A 97 -16.90 -16.10 4.49
N GLY A 98 -17.38 -15.14 3.71
CA GLY A 98 -18.52 -14.28 4.05
C GLY A 98 -18.09 -12.95 4.67
N ILE A 99 -18.98 -12.34 5.46
CA ILE A 99 -18.71 -11.06 6.14
C ILE A 99 -17.86 -11.33 7.38
N VAL A 100 -16.75 -10.62 7.50
CA VAL A 100 -15.85 -10.65 8.66
C VAL A 100 -15.58 -9.24 9.15
N SER A 101 -15.33 -9.08 10.45
CA SER A 101 -14.69 -7.86 10.95
C SER A 101 -13.19 -7.99 10.73
N ILE A 102 -12.56 -7.00 10.10
CA ILE A 102 -11.10 -6.96 9.92
C ILE A 102 -10.56 -5.54 10.08
N GLY A 103 -9.43 -5.44 10.76
CA GLY A 103 -8.60 -4.24 10.81
C GLY A 103 -7.50 -4.40 11.83
N LYS A 104 -6.80 -3.31 12.17
CA LYS A 104 -5.66 -3.35 13.09
C LYS A 104 -5.97 -4.03 14.44
N LYS A 105 -7.22 -4.01 14.91
CA LYS A 105 -7.66 -4.63 16.17
C LYS A 105 -7.49 -6.15 16.20
N ASN A 106 -7.68 -6.83 15.06
CA ASN A 106 -7.74 -8.29 14.96
C ASN A 106 -6.99 -8.89 13.75
N ALA A 107 -6.39 -8.05 12.91
CA ALA A 107 -5.55 -8.49 11.81
C ALA A 107 -4.14 -8.73 12.34
N MET A 108 -3.65 -9.96 12.12
CA MET A 108 -2.24 -10.26 12.32
C MET A 108 -1.42 -9.73 11.13
N ASN A 109 -0.20 -9.27 11.41
CA ASN A 109 0.79 -8.90 10.40
C ASN A 109 2.12 -9.59 10.71
N ASN A 110 3.02 -9.62 9.76
CA ASN A 110 4.35 -10.19 9.97
C ASN A 110 5.40 -9.15 10.42
N PHE A 111 4.97 -8.07 11.07
CA PHE A 111 5.84 -7.08 11.74
C PHE A 111 5.79 -7.30 13.27
N CYS A 112 4.92 -6.56 13.95
CA CYS A 112 4.71 -6.67 15.40
C CYS A 112 3.67 -7.73 15.77
N ILE A 113 3.30 -8.62 14.83
CA ILE A 113 2.38 -9.74 15.01
C ILE A 113 0.93 -9.28 15.15
N GLY A 114 0.50 -8.76 16.31
CA GLY A 114 -0.87 -8.26 16.49
C GLY A 114 -1.03 -7.41 17.73
N THR A 115 -2.16 -6.70 17.83
CA THR A 115 -2.37 -5.69 18.88
C THR A 115 -2.92 -6.23 20.19
N GLN A 116 -3.60 -7.38 20.17
CA GLN A 116 -4.25 -7.95 21.35
C GLN A 116 -3.20 -8.28 22.44
N GLY A 117 -3.43 -7.80 23.65
CA GLY A 117 -2.48 -7.88 24.78
C GLY A 117 -1.29 -6.92 24.68
N ASN A 118 -1.22 -6.10 23.64
CA ASN A 118 -0.12 -5.16 23.33
C ASN A 118 -0.61 -3.71 23.12
N GLU A 119 -1.88 -3.44 23.42
CA GLU A 119 -2.62 -2.24 23.08
C GLU A 119 -1.92 -0.99 23.59
N LYS A 120 -1.46 -1.00 24.84
CA LYS A 120 -0.82 0.16 25.48
C LYS A 120 0.37 0.70 24.68
N SER A 121 1.13 -0.19 24.04
CA SER A 121 2.24 0.16 23.14
C SER A 121 1.75 0.55 21.75
N CYS A 122 0.84 -0.24 21.16
CA CYS A 122 0.33 -0.03 19.80
C CYS A 122 -0.52 1.24 19.65
N ALA A 123 -1.16 1.68 20.72
CA ALA A 123 -2.06 2.82 20.79
C ALA A 123 -1.37 4.17 20.63
N LYS A 124 -0.03 4.21 20.62
CA LYS A 124 0.72 5.39 20.17
C LYS A 124 0.23 5.91 18.82
N CYS A 125 -0.32 5.03 17.96
CA CYS A 125 -0.90 5.41 16.68
C CYS A 125 -2.44 5.29 16.62
N HIS A 126 -3.12 5.20 17.75
CA HIS A 126 -4.59 5.27 17.83
C HIS A 126 -5.02 6.72 17.98
N ILE A 127 -6.21 7.07 17.46
CA ILE A 127 -6.77 8.43 17.58
C ILE A 127 -7.58 8.62 18.87
N GLY A 128 -7.19 7.94 19.94
CA GLY A 128 -7.81 8.03 21.25
C GLY A 128 -6.81 7.89 22.38
N TYR A 129 -7.32 8.11 23.59
CA TYR A 129 -6.57 8.10 24.85
C TYR A 129 -6.97 6.93 25.74
N GLY A 130 -5.98 6.35 26.44
CA GLY A 130 -6.20 5.40 27.53
C GLY A 130 -6.51 3.97 27.10
N MET A 131 -5.98 3.52 25.95
CA MET A 131 -6.11 2.12 25.53
C MET A 131 -5.22 1.20 26.40
N ASP A 132 -5.79 0.11 26.91
CA ASP A 132 -5.11 -0.92 27.71
C ASP A 132 -5.45 -2.35 27.24
N GLU A 133 -4.93 -3.36 27.95
CA GLU A 133 -5.08 -4.79 27.64
C GLU A 133 -6.51 -5.33 27.74
N LYS A 134 -7.45 -4.60 28.34
CA LYS A 134 -8.87 -4.97 28.38
C LYS A 134 -9.62 -4.52 27.12
N GLY A 135 -8.92 -3.91 26.17
CA GLY A 135 -9.53 -3.31 25.00
C GLY A 135 -10.21 -1.98 25.31
N LEU A 136 -10.86 -1.43 24.29
CA LEU A 136 -11.06 0.01 24.14
C LEU A 136 -12.06 0.67 25.10
N SER A 137 -11.68 1.87 25.51
CA SER A 137 -12.57 2.93 25.97
C SER A 137 -13.39 3.52 24.82
N PHE A 138 -14.27 2.71 24.22
CA PHE A 138 -15.10 3.13 23.08
C PHE A 138 -16.37 3.89 23.46
N THR A 139 -16.67 4.02 24.75
CA THR A 139 -17.96 4.61 25.19
C THR A 139 -17.87 6.09 25.49
N ASP A 140 -16.69 6.61 25.79
CA ASP A 140 -16.52 8.02 26.18
C ASP A 140 -15.88 8.82 25.06
N ALA A 141 -16.68 9.70 24.46
CA ALA A 141 -16.24 10.60 23.40
C ALA A 141 -15.11 11.55 23.84
N ASN A 142 -14.96 11.82 25.15
CA ASN A 142 -13.84 12.64 25.65
C ASN A 142 -12.48 11.96 25.49
N ASN A 143 -12.45 10.66 25.15
CA ASN A 143 -11.21 9.95 24.84
C ASN A 143 -10.79 10.07 23.38
N ILE A 144 -11.54 10.79 22.53
CA ILE A 144 -11.12 11.11 21.18
C ILE A 144 -9.91 12.04 21.21
N ASP A 145 -8.87 11.68 20.48
CA ASP A 145 -7.72 12.54 20.23
C ASP A 145 -8.00 13.43 19.02
N CYS A 146 -8.64 14.58 19.26
CA CYS A 146 -8.87 15.57 18.21
C CYS A 146 -7.58 16.23 17.72
N LEU A 147 -6.55 16.29 18.57
CA LEU A 147 -5.36 17.10 18.33
C LEU A 147 -4.36 16.41 17.39
N VAL A 148 -4.26 15.08 17.43
CA VAL A 148 -3.33 14.33 16.57
C VAL A 148 -3.54 14.62 15.08
N CYS A 149 -4.79 14.82 14.66
CA CYS A 149 -5.14 15.12 13.27
C CYS A 149 -5.20 16.62 12.96
N HIS A 150 -5.42 17.48 13.95
CA HIS A 150 -5.77 18.89 13.73
C HIS A 150 -4.75 19.90 14.26
N ASP A 151 -3.70 19.49 14.97
CA ASP A 151 -2.64 20.38 15.42
C ASP A 151 -1.87 21.00 14.24
N ASN A 152 -1.94 22.32 14.06
CA ASN A 152 -1.10 23.05 13.09
C ASN A 152 0.10 23.77 13.72
N THR A 153 0.37 23.56 15.00
CA THR A 153 1.63 24.03 15.64
C THR A 153 2.82 23.13 15.33
N GLU A 154 2.55 21.89 14.88
CA GLU A 154 3.56 20.85 14.61
C GLU A 154 4.36 20.47 15.87
N THR A 155 3.72 20.57 17.04
CA THR A 155 4.32 20.22 18.34
C THR A 155 3.66 19.02 19.01
N TYR A 156 2.43 18.66 18.61
CA TYR A 156 1.70 17.57 19.22
C TYR A 156 2.40 16.23 18.99
N ALA A 157 2.63 15.48 20.07
CA ALA A 157 3.27 14.18 20.02
C ALA A 157 2.64 13.21 21.04
N LYS A 158 2.39 11.98 20.58
CA LYS A 158 1.92 10.87 21.42
C LYS A 158 3.08 10.22 22.15
N ALA A 159 2.91 10.01 23.46
CA ALA A 159 3.91 9.36 24.29
C ALA A 159 3.99 7.86 23.96
N SER A 160 5.21 7.32 23.99
CA SER A 160 5.43 5.89 23.78
C SER A 160 4.89 5.08 24.97
N ASN A 161 4.19 3.99 24.70
CA ASN A 161 3.67 3.05 25.70
C ASN A 161 2.72 3.68 26.74
N GLN A 162 1.96 4.71 26.37
CA GLN A 162 1.00 5.39 27.25
C GLN A 162 -0.45 5.24 26.79
N GLY A 163 -0.79 4.15 26.09
CA GLY A 163 -2.18 3.90 25.70
C GLY A 163 -2.76 4.98 24.78
N GLY A 164 -1.91 5.63 23.99
CA GLY A 164 -2.29 6.76 23.13
C GLY A 164 -2.32 8.12 23.82
N ALA A 165 -1.95 8.25 25.10
CA ALA A 165 -1.83 9.57 25.71
C ALA A 165 -0.71 10.42 25.03
N PRO A 166 -0.88 11.75 24.93
CA PRO A 166 0.17 12.67 24.51
C PRO A 166 1.29 12.79 25.54
N VAL A 167 2.40 13.39 25.13
CA VAL A 167 3.41 13.87 26.06
C VAL A 167 2.78 14.98 26.93
N MET A 168 2.74 14.77 28.25
CA MET A 168 1.99 15.66 29.16
C MET A 168 2.63 17.04 29.38
N THR A 169 3.86 17.26 28.91
CA THR A 169 4.54 18.56 28.97
C THR A 169 4.22 19.48 27.79
N LEU A 170 3.36 19.04 26.86
CA LEU A 170 2.94 19.85 25.72
C LEU A 170 2.05 21.01 26.16
N ASP A 171 2.13 22.11 25.41
CA ASP A 171 1.26 23.27 25.60
C ASP A 171 -0.08 23.03 24.90
N PHE A 172 -1.00 22.34 25.60
CA PHE A 172 -2.32 22.03 25.07
C PHE A 172 -3.15 23.28 24.75
N ASN A 173 -2.92 24.38 25.45
CA ASN A 173 -3.55 25.66 25.14
C ASN A 173 -3.11 26.14 23.77
N LYS A 174 -1.79 26.24 23.56
CA LYS A 174 -1.24 26.71 22.28
C LYS A 174 -1.67 25.81 21.12
N ILE A 175 -1.69 24.49 21.32
CA ILE A 175 -2.14 23.53 20.31
C ILE A 175 -3.63 23.73 19.99
N ALA A 176 -4.50 23.77 21.01
CA ALA A 176 -5.94 23.92 20.83
C ALA A 176 -6.33 25.23 20.11
N GLU A 177 -5.63 26.33 20.39
CA GLU A 177 -5.86 27.62 19.73
C GLU A 177 -5.44 27.66 18.26
N ASN A 178 -4.61 26.71 17.82
CA ASN A 178 -4.02 26.68 16.49
C ASN A 178 -4.45 25.44 15.70
N VAL A 179 -5.60 24.85 16.04
CA VAL A 179 -6.15 23.72 15.28
C VAL A 179 -6.64 24.15 13.89
N GLY A 180 -6.56 23.26 12.91
CA GLY A 180 -7.10 23.50 11.57
C GLY A 180 -7.16 22.24 10.69
N PRO A 181 -7.25 22.39 9.36
CA PRO A 181 -7.25 21.25 8.44
C PRO A 181 -6.00 20.39 8.62
N PRO A 182 -6.11 19.05 8.53
CA PRO A 182 -4.97 18.15 8.65
C PRO A 182 -3.91 18.38 7.57
N LYS A 183 -2.65 18.39 7.97
CA LYS A 183 -1.49 18.38 7.10
C LYS A 183 -0.85 16.99 7.04
N ARG A 184 0.11 16.79 6.12
CA ARG A 184 0.97 15.58 6.09
C ARG A 184 1.67 15.34 7.43
N THR A 185 2.03 16.41 8.15
CA THR A 185 2.65 16.34 9.48
C THR A 185 1.76 15.65 10.51
N ASN A 186 0.43 15.82 10.42
CA ASN A 186 -0.53 15.14 11.30
C ASN A 186 -0.66 13.65 10.96
N CYS A 187 -0.91 13.32 9.68
CA CYS A 187 -1.08 11.94 9.22
C CYS A 187 0.21 11.13 9.44
N GLY A 188 1.36 11.76 9.22
CA GLY A 188 2.68 11.16 9.29
C GLY A 188 3.08 10.67 10.67
N VAL A 189 2.56 11.27 11.76
CA VAL A 189 2.81 10.83 13.15
C VAL A 189 2.57 9.32 13.32
N CYS A 190 1.58 8.79 12.60
CA CYS A 190 1.21 7.38 12.63
C CYS A 190 1.65 6.63 11.36
N HIS A 191 1.43 7.21 10.19
CA HIS A 191 1.58 6.50 8.92
C HIS A 191 3.04 6.32 8.48
N PHE A 192 3.95 7.21 8.89
CA PHE A 192 5.37 7.16 8.49
C PHE A 192 6.22 6.29 9.42
N PHE A 193 5.75 6.05 10.66
CA PHE A 193 6.52 5.36 11.71
C PHE A 193 5.95 3.99 12.13
N GLY A 194 5.03 3.43 11.34
CA GLY A 194 4.43 2.12 11.63
C GLY A 194 5.45 0.99 11.63
N GLY A 195 5.29 -0.02 12.49
CA GLY A 195 6.25 -1.14 12.61
C GLY A 195 7.44 -0.85 13.55
N GLY A 196 7.40 0.28 14.26
CA GLY A 196 8.36 0.63 15.30
C GLY A 196 9.49 1.55 14.86
N GLY A 197 9.35 2.25 13.73
CA GLY A 197 10.35 3.17 13.20
C GLY A 197 9.95 3.78 11.86
N ASP A 198 10.70 4.80 11.45
CA ASP A 198 10.52 5.50 10.16
C ASP A 198 10.65 4.53 8.98
N ASN A 199 9.71 4.61 8.06
CA ASN A 199 9.61 3.81 6.82
C ASN A 199 9.69 2.28 7.00
N VAL A 200 9.54 1.73 8.21
CA VAL A 200 9.65 0.28 8.45
C VAL A 200 8.60 -0.51 7.65
N LYS A 201 7.34 -0.04 7.67
CA LYS A 201 6.18 -0.83 7.23
C LYS A 201 5.80 -0.64 5.76
N HIS A 202 5.32 0.55 5.37
CA HIS A 202 4.77 0.78 4.03
C HIS A 202 5.86 0.82 2.94
N GLY A 203 7.00 1.46 3.22
CA GLY A 203 8.10 1.61 2.27
C GLY A 203 7.95 2.81 1.33
N ASP A 204 6.74 3.29 1.08
CA ASP A 204 6.43 4.48 0.27
C ASP A 204 5.96 5.69 1.10
N LEU A 205 5.96 5.57 2.43
CA LEU A 205 5.56 6.62 3.37
C LEU A 205 6.56 6.71 4.52
N SER A 206 7.36 7.78 4.52
CA SER A 206 8.44 8.04 5.48
C SER A 206 8.44 9.48 5.95
N SER A 207 9.33 9.82 6.88
CA SER A 207 9.54 11.19 7.35
C SER A 207 9.87 12.18 6.23
N LEU A 208 10.34 11.72 5.07
CA LEU A 208 10.58 12.59 3.91
C LEU A 208 9.29 13.23 3.38
N MET A 209 8.13 12.60 3.62
CA MET A 209 6.83 13.11 3.18
C MET A 209 6.32 14.28 4.01
N PHE A 210 7.03 14.72 5.06
CA PHE A 210 6.68 15.98 5.73
C PHE A 210 6.90 17.17 4.78
N TYR A 211 8.05 17.21 4.12
CA TYR A 211 8.41 18.23 3.14
C TYR A 211 9.18 17.57 1.99
N PRO A 212 8.50 16.75 1.16
CA PRO A 212 9.18 15.99 0.12
C PRO A 212 9.58 16.92 -1.03
N THR A 213 10.65 16.57 -1.73
CA THR A 213 10.97 17.18 -3.02
C THR A 213 10.23 16.46 -4.15
N ASN A 214 10.25 17.05 -5.34
CA ASN A 214 9.72 16.46 -6.57
C ASN A 214 10.26 15.05 -6.87
N GLU A 215 11.53 14.78 -6.52
CA GLU A 215 12.16 13.47 -6.71
C GLU A 215 11.57 12.39 -5.79
N ILE A 216 11.13 12.78 -4.58
CA ILE A 216 10.49 11.88 -3.63
C ILE A 216 9.06 11.58 -4.07
N ASP A 217 8.23 12.61 -4.23
CA ASP A 217 6.83 12.48 -4.67
C ASP A 217 6.35 13.74 -5.39
N VAL A 218 5.91 13.60 -6.64
CA VAL A 218 5.49 14.74 -7.48
C VAL A 218 4.20 15.42 -7.03
N HIS A 219 3.35 14.74 -6.28
CA HIS A 219 2.07 15.28 -5.83
C HIS A 219 2.23 16.04 -4.51
N MET A 220 3.04 15.49 -3.61
CA MET A 220 3.29 16.08 -2.28
C MET A 220 4.48 17.04 -2.25
N ASP A 221 5.20 17.21 -3.36
CA ASP A 221 6.34 18.13 -3.52
C ASP A 221 6.06 19.50 -2.89
N ALA A 222 6.82 19.83 -1.85
CA ALA A 222 6.62 21.00 -1.00
C ALA A 222 6.88 22.33 -1.75
N ASP A 223 7.69 22.30 -2.80
CA ASP A 223 7.94 23.45 -3.68
C ASP A 223 7.02 23.44 -4.92
N GLY A 224 6.14 22.44 -5.04
CA GLY A 224 5.26 22.19 -6.17
C GLY A 224 3.79 22.40 -5.84
N VAL A 225 2.95 21.39 -6.12
CA VAL A 225 1.51 21.42 -5.83
C VAL A 225 1.22 21.25 -4.33
N ASP A 226 2.17 20.67 -3.59
CA ASP A 226 2.16 20.54 -2.12
C ASP A 226 0.88 19.87 -1.55
N LEU A 227 0.37 18.83 -2.22
CA LEU A 227 -0.85 18.14 -1.76
C LEU A 227 -0.70 17.60 -0.34
N GLN A 228 -1.73 17.82 0.48
CA GLN A 228 -1.91 17.16 1.76
C GLN A 228 -2.58 15.80 1.55
N CYS A 229 -2.49 14.92 2.54
CA CYS A 229 -3.08 13.58 2.43
C CYS A 229 -4.58 13.65 2.12
N VAL A 230 -5.30 14.58 2.76
CA VAL A 230 -6.75 14.76 2.63
C VAL A 230 -7.21 15.31 1.26
N ASP A 231 -6.28 15.79 0.42
CA ASP A 231 -6.60 16.27 -0.92
C ASP A 231 -6.91 15.10 -1.88
N CYS A 232 -6.27 13.95 -1.66
CA CYS A 232 -6.57 12.69 -2.36
C CYS A 232 -7.46 11.78 -1.51
N HIS A 233 -7.15 11.65 -0.22
CA HIS A 233 -7.96 10.93 0.76
C HIS A 233 -9.13 11.80 1.24
N THR A 234 -10.02 12.10 0.30
CA THR A 234 -11.21 12.91 0.57
C THR A 234 -11.98 12.36 1.75
N THR A 235 -12.48 13.26 2.59
CA THR A 235 -13.05 12.90 3.89
C THR A 235 -14.44 13.48 3.99
N GLU A 236 -15.42 12.62 4.19
CA GLU A 236 -16.80 13.01 4.49
C GLU A 236 -17.18 12.45 5.86
N GLN A 237 -17.70 13.30 6.74
CA GLN A 237 -18.16 12.89 8.07
C GLN A 237 -17.10 12.05 8.83
N HIS A 238 -15.85 12.54 8.85
CA HIS A 238 -14.67 11.86 9.42
C HIS A 238 -14.40 10.44 8.91
N THR A 239 -15.03 10.05 7.81
CA THR A 239 -14.72 8.82 7.06
C THR A 239 -13.74 9.18 5.95
N ILE A 240 -12.47 8.85 6.18
CA ILE A 240 -11.36 9.10 5.26
C ILE A 240 -11.38 8.04 4.15
N ALA A 241 -11.41 8.46 2.89
CA ALA A 241 -11.38 7.57 1.74
C ALA A 241 -10.02 6.90 1.51
N GLY A 242 -9.97 5.90 0.63
CA GLY A 242 -8.72 5.21 0.29
C GLY A 242 -8.40 4.07 1.26
N LYS A 243 -9.29 3.08 1.33
CA LYS A 243 -9.03 1.84 2.08
C LYS A 243 -7.71 1.21 1.62
N MET A 244 -6.96 0.66 2.57
CA MET A 244 -5.71 -0.03 2.31
C MET A 244 -5.94 -1.54 2.16
N TYR A 245 -5.46 -2.15 1.06
CA TYR A 245 -5.69 -3.57 0.75
C TYR A 245 -5.09 -4.55 1.77
N SER A 246 -4.03 -4.18 2.48
CA SER A 246 -3.46 -5.04 3.52
C SER A 246 -4.36 -5.17 4.76
N LEU A 247 -5.42 -4.37 4.86
CA LEU A 247 -6.42 -4.40 5.95
C LEU A 247 -7.86 -4.23 5.41
N SER A 248 -8.10 -4.53 4.12
CA SER A 248 -9.42 -4.47 3.48
C SER A 248 -9.46 -5.41 2.28
N SER A 249 -10.58 -6.11 2.11
CA SER A 249 -10.71 -7.23 1.19
C SER A 249 -11.57 -6.93 -0.05
N MET A 250 -12.33 -5.83 -0.05
CA MET A 250 -13.26 -5.49 -1.13
C MET A 250 -12.81 -4.28 -1.94
N ASN A 251 -13.09 -4.24 -3.25
CA ASN A 251 -12.82 -3.05 -4.07
C ASN A 251 -13.83 -1.91 -3.82
N HIS A 252 -13.79 -1.30 -2.63
CA HIS A 252 -14.73 -0.27 -2.21
C HIS A 252 -14.03 0.86 -1.44
N ASN A 253 -14.53 2.10 -1.61
CA ASN A 253 -13.99 3.32 -1.00
C ASN A 253 -12.46 3.45 -1.21
N ARG A 254 -12.07 3.51 -2.48
CA ARG A 254 -10.69 3.61 -2.95
C ARG A 254 -10.41 5.03 -3.46
N ALA A 255 -9.14 5.42 -3.47
CA ALA A 255 -8.66 6.61 -4.15
C ALA A 255 -7.95 6.16 -5.43
N PHE A 256 -8.24 6.82 -6.54
CA PHE A 256 -7.75 6.45 -7.87
C PHE A 256 -6.99 7.62 -8.50
N CYS A 257 -6.02 7.29 -9.37
CA CYS A 257 -5.34 8.32 -10.18
C CYS A 257 -6.35 9.06 -11.08
N GLU A 258 -7.37 8.32 -11.53
CA GLU A 258 -8.44 8.76 -12.39
C GLU A 258 -9.40 9.77 -11.74
N ASP A 259 -9.29 10.01 -10.42
CA ASP A 259 -10.03 11.09 -9.75
C ASP A 259 -9.54 12.50 -10.17
N CYS A 260 -8.29 12.58 -10.66
CA CYS A 260 -7.68 13.82 -11.15
C CYS A 260 -7.18 13.71 -12.61
N HIS A 261 -6.77 12.52 -13.04
CA HIS A 261 -6.25 12.24 -14.37
C HIS A 261 -7.30 11.55 -15.26
N THR A 262 -7.10 11.56 -16.58
CA THR A 262 -7.94 10.75 -17.47
C THR A 262 -7.47 9.29 -17.45
N SER A 263 -8.33 8.37 -17.90
CA SER A 263 -7.97 6.96 -18.09
C SER A 263 -6.98 6.73 -19.27
N THR A 264 -6.81 7.74 -20.12
CA THR A 264 -5.91 7.75 -21.29
C THR A 264 -5.06 9.03 -21.29
N PRO A 265 -4.16 9.22 -20.30
CA PRO A 265 -3.49 10.50 -20.08
C PRO A 265 -2.29 10.74 -21.01
N HIS A 266 -1.92 9.76 -21.83
CA HIS A 266 -0.71 9.82 -22.64
C HIS A 266 -1.00 10.28 -24.07
N SER A 267 -0.07 11.05 -24.64
CA SER A 267 -0.11 11.40 -26.07
C SER A 267 0.17 10.21 -27.00
N LYS A 268 0.88 9.20 -26.48
CA LYS A 268 1.17 7.95 -27.21
C LYS A 268 0.09 6.92 -26.91
N GLU A 269 -0.71 6.58 -27.91
CA GLU A 269 -1.86 5.70 -27.73
C GLU A 269 -1.51 4.32 -27.19
N ILE A 270 -0.35 3.77 -27.59
CA ILE A 270 0.11 2.49 -27.05
C ILE A 270 0.23 2.50 -25.52
N LEU A 271 0.58 3.62 -24.89
CA LEU A 271 0.64 3.72 -23.42
C LEU A 271 -0.77 3.77 -22.81
N ASN A 272 -1.74 4.35 -23.51
CA ASN A 272 -3.15 4.33 -23.09
C ASN A 272 -3.72 2.91 -23.15
N GLU A 273 -3.35 2.11 -24.15
CA GLU A 273 -3.76 0.69 -24.21
C GLU A 273 -3.23 -0.13 -23.02
N HIS A 274 -2.07 0.23 -22.46
CA HIS A 274 -1.53 -0.45 -21.28
C HIS A 274 -2.40 -0.23 -20.03
N THR A 275 -3.13 0.87 -19.91
CA THR A 275 -3.92 1.20 -18.70
C THR A 275 -5.06 0.20 -18.46
N LEU A 276 -5.40 -0.60 -19.48
CA LEU A 276 -6.34 -1.72 -19.39
C LEU A 276 -5.87 -2.84 -18.45
N LYS A 277 -4.57 -3.10 -18.41
CA LYS A 277 -3.97 -4.23 -17.67
C LYS A 277 -2.81 -3.85 -16.77
N VAL A 278 -2.35 -2.61 -16.81
CA VAL A 278 -1.23 -2.10 -16.01
C VAL A 278 -1.74 -0.89 -15.24
N ALA A 279 -1.67 -0.94 -13.91
CA ALA A 279 -2.05 0.19 -13.08
C ALA A 279 -1.05 1.35 -13.24
N CYS A 280 -1.51 2.59 -13.09
CA CYS A 280 -0.68 3.80 -13.18
C CYS A 280 0.56 3.70 -12.28
N GLN A 281 0.36 3.21 -11.05
CA GLN A 281 1.40 2.98 -10.05
C GLN A 281 2.55 2.12 -10.58
N THR A 282 2.28 1.09 -11.39
CA THR A 282 3.29 0.16 -11.92
C THR A 282 4.35 0.87 -12.75
N CYS A 283 3.92 1.86 -13.55
CA CYS A 283 4.81 2.63 -14.40
C CYS A 283 5.37 3.87 -13.69
N HIS A 284 4.58 4.50 -12.81
CA HIS A 284 4.91 5.78 -12.23
C HIS A 284 5.58 5.71 -10.85
N ILE A 285 5.66 4.52 -10.24
CA ILE A 285 6.43 4.27 -9.01
C ILE A 285 7.50 3.20 -9.32
N PRO A 286 8.55 3.56 -10.09
CA PRO A 286 9.57 2.62 -10.56
C PRO A 286 10.45 2.07 -9.43
N ILE A 287 10.60 2.86 -8.35
CA ILE A 287 11.29 2.54 -7.12
C ILE A 287 10.49 3.09 -5.93
N TYR A 288 10.53 2.40 -4.80
CA TYR A 288 10.03 2.85 -3.52
C TYR A 288 11.14 2.80 -2.47
N ALA A 289 10.85 3.20 -1.23
CA ALA A 289 11.86 3.39 -0.19
C ALA A 289 12.98 4.34 -0.67
N LYS A 290 12.58 5.40 -1.40
CA LYS A 290 13.50 6.44 -1.86
C LYS A 290 14.19 7.08 -0.66
N GLU A 291 15.52 7.08 -0.64
CA GLU A 291 16.38 7.72 0.38
C GLU A 291 16.23 7.23 1.84
N LYS A 292 15.15 6.53 2.19
CA LYS A 292 14.90 5.93 3.50
C LYS A 292 14.71 4.42 3.40
N SER A 293 15.56 3.67 4.10
CA SER A 293 15.48 2.22 4.12
C SER A 293 14.13 1.73 4.66
N THR A 294 13.64 0.63 4.13
CA THR A 294 12.48 -0.08 4.64
C THR A 294 12.85 -1.52 4.99
N LYS A 295 12.15 -2.08 5.97
CA LYS A 295 12.41 -3.46 6.39
C LYS A 295 11.79 -4.40 5.37
N MET A 296 12.60 -5.32 4.85
CA MET A 296 12.21 -6.33 3.86
C MET A 296 12.07 -7.73 4.47
N PHE A 297 12.81 -7.98 5.55
CA PHE A 297 12.75 -9.23 6.29
C PHE A 297 12.78 -9.01 7.79
N TRP A 298 12.00 -9.80 8.54
CA TRP A 298 12.01 -9.84 10.00
C TRP A 298 12.03 -11.29 10.50
N ASP A 299 13.10 -11.69 11.21
CA ASP A 299 13.23 -13.02 11.79
C ASP A 299 13.08 -12.99 13.32
N TRP A 300 11.88 -13.31 13.81
CA TRP A 300 11.58 -13.41 15.24
C TRP A 300 12.23 -14.63 15.89
N SER A 301 12.59 -15.68 15.14
CA SER A 301 13.21 -16.89 15.71
C SER A 301 14.57 -16.61 16.35
N LYS A 302 15.22 -15.53 15.93
CA LYS A 302 16.50 -15.07 16.49
C LYS A 302 16.35 -14.17 17.71
N ALA A 303 15.14 -13.75 18.07
CA ALA A 303 14.89 -12.88 19.22
C ALA A 303 15.24 -13.58 20.54
N GLY A 304 15.56 -12.80 21.57
CA GLY A 304 15.88 -13.31 22.91
C GLY A 304 17.36 -13.55 23.19
N LYS A 305 18.28 -13.36 22.24
CA LYS A 305 19.71 -13.44 22.56
C LYS A 305 20.13 -12.24 23.38
N LEU A 306 20.84 -12.48 24.48
CA LEU A 306 21.35 -11.48 25.40
C LEU A 306 22.88 -11.50 25.40
N LYS A 307 23.50 -10.36 25.73
CA LYS A 307 24.95 -10.22 25.90
C LYS A 307 25.23 -9.91 27.35
N ASN A 308 25.89 -10.85 28.04
CA ASN A 308 26.14 -10.76 29.49
C ASN A 308 24.86 -10.61 30.33
N GLY A 309 23.76 -11.25 29.91
CA GLY A 309 22.47 -11.18 30.61
C GLY A 309 21.63 -9.94 30.32
N GLU A 310 22.14 -9.00 29.53
CA GLU A 310 21.44 -7.77 29.16
C GLU A 310 21.03 -7.76 27.67
N PRO A 311 19.91 -7.11 27.32
CA PRO A 311 19.52 -6.95 25.93
C PRO A 311 20.50 -6.03 25.19
N TYR A 312 20.72 -6.33 23.92
CA TYR A 312 21.56 -5.56 23.02
C TYR A 312 20.90 -5.37 21.65
N SER A 313 21.48 -4.42 20.89
CA SER A 313 21.15 -4.12 19.51
C SER A 313 22.39 -4.17 18.63
N GLU A 314 22.18 -4.40 17.34
CA GLU A 314 23.18 -4.26 16.29
C GLU A 314 22.61 -3.39 15.18
N GLU A 315 23.47 -2.64 14.50
CA GLU A 315 23.10 -1.73 13.42
C GLU A 315 23.99 -1.94 12.19
N ASP A 316 23.46 -1.66 11.01
CA ASP A 316 24.24 -1.56 9.79
C ASP A 316 24.95 -0.19 9.67
N SER A 317 25.69 0.01 8.57
CA SER A 317 26.41 1.26 8.30
C SER A 317 25.51 2.49 8.09
N LEU A 318 24.20 2.29 7.90
CA LEU A 318 23.21 3.35 7.72
C LEU A 318 22.44 3.64 9.02
N GLY A 319 22.77 2.96 10.12
CA GLY A 319 22.09 3.09 11.40
C GLY A 319 20.76 2.33 11.49
N ASN A 320 20.45 1.45 10.52
CA ASN A 320 19.29 0.59 10.64
C ASN A 320 19.62 -0.55 11.60
N HIS A 321 18.76 -0.81 12.59
CA HIS A 321 18.93 -1.97 13.45
C HIS A 321 18.88 -3.26 12.61
N THR A 322 19.94 -4.05 12.61
CA THR A 322 19.99 -5.39 12.00
C THR A 322 19.65 -6.49 12.99
N TYR A 323 19.75 -6.20 14.29
CA TYR A 323 19.30 -7.06 15.37
C TYR A 323 18.81 -6.24 16.57
N LEU A 324 17.76 -6.73 17.22
CA LEU A 324 17.28 -6.27 18.53
C LEU A 324 16.92 -7.48 19.38
N SER A 325 17.40 -7.56 20.62
CA SER A 325 17.08 -8.68 21.51
C SER A 325 15.58 -8.91 21.66
N ILE A 326 14.81 -7.82 21.68
CA ILE A 326 13.35 -7.82 21.83
C ILE A 326 12.58 -8.23 20.56
N LYS A 327 13.25 -8.32 19.40
CA LYS A 327 12.57 -8.46 18.10
C LYS A 327 13.25 -9.42 17.11
N GLY A 328 14.49 -9.83 17.34
CA GLY A 328 15.23 -10.70 16.44
C GLY A 328 16.02 -9.93 15.39
N SER A 329 16.22 -10.50 14.19
CA SER A 329 17.06 -9.91 13.15
C SER A 329 16.26 -9.34 11.98
N PHE A 330 16.86 -8.41 11.25
CA PHE A 330 16.21 -7.69 10.17
C PHE A 330 17.10 -7.60 8.92
N VAL A 331 16.45 -7.54 7.75
CA VAL A 331 17.08 -7.10 6.50
C VAL A 331 16.39 -5.82 6.04
N TRP A 332 17.19 -4.85 5.65
CA TRP A 332 16.76 -3.54 5.19
C TRP A 332 17.26 -3.29 3.78
N GLU A 333 16.44 -2.62 2.99
CA GLU A 333 16.79 -2.20 1.64
C GLU A 333 16.28 -0.78 1.39
N ARG A 334 16.83 -0.12 0.37
CA ARG A 334 16.54 1.26 -0.02
C ARG A 334 16.56 1.37 -1.54
N ASP A 335 15.79 2.30 -2.09
CA ASP A 335 15.71 2.55 -3.55
C ASP A 335 15.32 1.28 -4.33
N ILE A 336 14.26 0.62 -3.86
CA ILE A 336 13.90 -0.76 -4.21
C ILE A 336 12.96 -0.77 -5.41
N LYS A 337 13.21 -1.65 -6.38
CA LYS A 337 12.25 -1.97 -7.45
C LYS A 337 11.10 -2.81 -6.85
N PRO A 338 9.82 -2.41 -7.03
CA PRO A 338 8.69 -3.21 -6.53
C PRO A 338 8.65 -4.62 -7.12
N GLU A 339 8.05 -5.55 -6.38
CA GLU A 339 7.51 -6.77 -6.97
C GLU A 339 6.18 -6.45 -7.66
N TYR A 340 5.77 -7.25 -8.64
CA TYR A 340 4.57 -6.98 -9.43
C TYR A 340 3.60 -8.15 -9.38
N GLN A 341 2.33 -7.87 -9.10
CA GLN A 341 1.29 -8.89 -8.95
C GLN A 341 0.03 -8.48 -9.72
N TRP A 342 -0.71 -9.48 -10.21
CA TRP A 342 -2.08 -9.26 -10.68
C TRP A 342 -2.98 -8.94 -9.51
N PHE A 343 -3.85 -7.96 -9.71
CA PHE A 343 -4.77 -7.54 -8.68
C PHE A 343 -6.09 -7.01 -9.23
N ASN A 344 -7.20 -7.57 -8.75
CA ASN A 344 -8.57 -7.22 -9.16
C ASN A 344 -9.33 -6.36 -8.15
N GLY A 345 -8.64 -5.85 -7.12
CA GLY A 345 -9.26 -5.06 -6.06
C GLY A 345 -9.74 -5.87 -4.86
N THR A 346 -9.63 -7.20 -4.88
CA THR A 346 -10.01 -8.08 -3.76
C THR A 346 -8.84 -8.83 -3.16
N ALA A 347 -8.88 -9.04 -1.84
CA ALA A 347 -7.82 -9.74 -1.11
C ALA A 347 -8.40 -10.70 -0.07
N SER A 348 -7.71 -11.81 0.16
CA SER A 348 -7.96 -12.69 1.30
C SER A 348 -7.02 -12.32 2.45
N HIS A 349 -7.36 -12.72 3.67
CA HIS A 349 -6.55 -12.48 4.86
C HIS A 349 -6.52 -13.70 5.77
N TYR A 350 -5.35 -13.98 6.32
CA TYR A 350 -5.22 -14.82 7.50
C TYR A 350 -5.86 -14.08 8.69
N LEU A 351 -6.78 -14.75 9.38
CA LEU A 351 -7.39 -14.28 10.61
C LEU A 351 -6.92 -15.13 11.78
N GLU A 352 -6.92 -14.54 12.98
CA GLU A 352 -6.59 -15.23 14.22
C GLU A 352 -7.36 -16.56 14.34
N GLY A 353 -6.62 -17.66 14.60
CA GLY A 353 -7.18 -19.01 14.70
C GLY A 353 -7.34 -19.78 13.38
N ASP A 354 -7.03 -19.19 12.22
CA ASP A 354 -7.02 -19.92 10.94
C ASP A 354 -5.97 -21.04 10.96
N ILE A 355 -6.40 -22.26 10.60
CA ILE A 355 -5.50 -23.41 10.52
C ILE A 355 -4.63 -23.32 9.26
N ILE A 356 -3.32 -23.38 9.45
CA ILE A 356 -2.32 -23.43 8.38
C ILE A 356 -2.17 -24.88 7.92
N SER A 357 -2.63 -25.15 6.70
CA SER A 357 -2.68 -26.50 6.13
C SER A 357 -1.33 -26.99 5.59
N ASP A 358 -0.53 -26.09 5.04
CA ASP A 358 0.78 -26.37 4.43
C ASP A 358 1.84 -25.42 4.99
N THR A 359 2.76 -25.96 5.79
CA THR A 359 3.89 -25.22 6.37
C THR A 359 5.19 -25.39 5.55
N THR A 360 5.13 -26.08 4.40
CA THR A 360 6.30 -26.25 3.52
C THR A 360 6.56 -25.03 2.63
N LYS A 361 5.62 -24.09 2.61
CA LYS A 361 5.68 -22.82 1.89
C LYS A 361 5.39 -21.67 2.85
N PRO A 362 5.88 -20.46 2.56
CA PRO A 362 5.48 -19.28 3.31
C PRO A 362 3.96 -19.09 3.32
N LEU A 363 3.39 -18.78 4.48
CA LEU A 363 1.99 -18.36 4.58
C LEU A 363 1.86 -16.92 4.04
N VAL A 364 1.10 -16.74 2.96
CA VAL A 364 0.74 -15.41 2.46
C VAL A 364 -0.42 -14.86 3.30
N MET A 365 -0.12 -13.92 4.19
CA MET A 365 -1.07 -13.41 5.18
C MET A 365 -2.20 -12.59 4.57
N ASN A 366 -1.96 -11.96 3.42
CA ASN A 366 -2.95 -11.15 2.72
C ASN A 366 -2.84 -11.35 1.20
N GLN A 367 -3.30 -12.50 0.72
CA GLN A 367 -3.25 -12.86 -0.69
C GLN A 367 -4.03 -11.82 -1.51
N LEU A 368 -3.36 -11.24 -2.51
CA LEU A 368 -3.99 -10.39 -3.51
C LEU A 368 -4.56 -11.27 -4.62
N ASN A 369 -5.84 -11.08 -4.96
CA ASN A 369 -6.50 -11.89 -5.98
C ASN A 369 -6.38 -11.21 -7.35
N GLY A 370 -6.19 -12.02 -8.38
CA GLY A 370 -6.19 -11.55 -9.76
C GLY A 370 -5.48 -12.52 -10.69
N SER A 371 -5.66 -12.32 -11.99
CA SER A 371 -4.97 -13.06 -13.04
C SER A 371 -5.05 -12.29 -14.35
N TYR A 372 -4.28 -12.67 -15.36
CA TYR A 372 -4.42 -12.12 -16.70
C TYR A 372 -5.84 -12.30 -17.27
N SER A 373 -6.45 -13.46 -17.04
CA SER A 373 -7.79 -13.81 -17.56
C SER A 373 -8.94 -13.06 -16.90
N ASP A 374 -8.73 -12.51 -15.71
CA ASP A 374 -9.72 -11.70 -15.01
C ASP A 374 -9.77 -10.30 -15.63
N SER A 375 -10.95 -9.87 -16.09
CA SER A 375 -11.14 -8.59 -16.77
C SER A 375 -10.82 -7.39 -15.88
N GLU A 376 -11.05 -7.51 -14.57
CA GLU A 376 -10.86 -6.43 -13.60
C GLU A 376 -9.41 -6.35 -13.09
N SER A 377 -8.61 -7.39 -13.37
CA SER A 377 -7.23 -7.47 -12.91
C SER A 377 -6.30 -6.52 -13.66
N LYS A 378 -5.53 -5.75 -12.90
CA LYS A 378 -4.36 -4.98 -13.37
C LYS A 378 -3.10 -5.42 -12.66
N ILE A 379 -1.94 -5.23 -13.30
CA ILE A 379 -0.63 -5.39 -12.69
C ILE A 379 -0.36 -4.18 -11.80
N ILE A 380 -0.07 -4.42 -10.52
CA ILE A 380 0.24 -3.39 -9.52
C ILE A 380 1.65 -3.59 -8.92
N PRO A 381 2.31 -2.52 -8.43
CA PRO A 381 3.54 -2.63 -7.67
C PRO A 381 3.25 -2.94 -6.19
N VAL A 382 4.03 -3.85 -5.61
CA VAL A 382 3.85 -4.36 -4.25
C VAL A 382 5.21 -4.43 -3.55
N LYS A 383 5.27 -3.96 -2.32
CA LYS A 383 6.29 -4.38 -1.35
C LYS A 383 5.86 -5.70 -0.74
N VAL A 384 6.67 -6.74 -0.85
CA VAL A 384 6.45 -8.00 -0.14
C VAL A 384 7.37 -8.04 1.07
N HIS A 385 6.79 -7.91 2.26
CA HIS A 385 7.53 -8.10 3.51
C HIS A 385 7.51 -9.57 3.89
N ARG A 386 8.68 -10.14 4.17
CA ARG A 386 8.85 -11.55 4.53
C ARG A 386 9.25 -11.67 5.99
N ALA A 387 8.83 -12.72 6.68
CA ALA A 387 9.22 -12.91 8.07
C ALA A 387 9.25 -14.38 8.49
N ILE A 388 9.98 -14.63 9.57
CA ILE A 388 9.87 -15.86 10.37
C ILE A 388 9.18 -15.47 11.68
N GLN A 389 7.99 -16.00 11.95
CA GLN A 389 7.15 -15.59 13.08
C GLN A 389 6.66 -16.78 13.92
N PRO A 390 6.35 -16.57 15.22
CA PRO A 390 5.98 -17.66 16.13
C PRO A 390 4.67 -18.34 15.71
N TYR A 391 4.66 -19.66 15.87
CA TYR A 391 3.63 -20.58 15.39
C TYR A 391 3.47 -21.74 16.37
N ASP A 392 2.23 -22.19 16.57
CA ASP A 392 1.93 -23.37 17.36
C ASP A 392 1.89 -24.61 16.44
N PRO A 393 2.87 -25.54 16.54
CA PRO A 393 2.97 -26.68 15.62
C PRO A 393 1.91 -27.77 15.84
N ILE A 394 1.20 -27.74 16.98
CA ILE A 394 0.17 -28.72 17.29
C ILE A 394 -1.20 -28.22 16.83
N ASN A 395 -1.55 -26.98 17.20
CA ASN A 395 -2.82 -26.36 16.79
C ASN A 395 -2.77 -25.85 15.34
N LYS A 396 -1.56 -25.71 14.78
CA LYS A 396 -1.28 -25.22 13.43
C LYS A 396 -1.80 -23.81 13.15
N ILE A 397 -1.64 -22.91 14.10
CA ILE A 397 -2.04 -21.50 13.99
C ILE A 397 -0.87 -20.59 14.33
N LEU A 398 -0.87 -19.38 13.78
CA LEU A 398 0.06 -18.33 14.23
C LEU A 398 -0.19 -17.99 15.70
N ILE A 399 0.89 -17.71 16.42
CA ILE A 399 0.82 -17.29 17.82
C ILE A 399 0.64 -15.77 17.86
N GLN A 400 -0.31 -15.31 18.67
CA GLN A 400 -0.46 -13.92 19.12
C GLN A 400 0.24 -13.78 20.48
N PRO A 401 1.50 -13.33 20.55
CA PRO A 401 2.23 -13.25 21.81
C PRO A 401 1.94 -11.93 22.54
N LYS A 402 2.05 -11.97 23.88
CA LYS A 402 2.18 -10.76 24.70
C LYS A 402 3.61 -10.25 24.55
N LEU A 403 3.78 -9.13 23.87
CA LEU A 403 5.06 -8.48 23.61
C LEU A 403 5.36 -7.41 24.65
N TYR A 404 4.35 -6.68 25.14
CA TYR A 404 4.53 -5.51 25.99
C TYR A 404 3.98 -5.69 27.41
N SER A 405 4.75 -5.24 28.40
CA SER A 405 4.32 -4.91 29.76
C SER A 405 5.22 -3.80 30.30
N ASP A 406 4.74 -3.06 31.31
CA ASP A 406 5.55 -2.10 32.06
C ASP A 406 6.59 -2.78 32.97
N ASN A 407 6.34 -4.03 33.40
CA ASN A 407 7.14 -4.70 34.42
C ASN A 407 7.64 -6.08 33.95
N LYS A 408 8.81 -6.45 34.46
CA LYS A 408 9.37 -7.80 34.29
C LYS A 408 8.56 -8.81 35.10
N GLY A 409 8.33 -10.00 34.56
CA GLY A 409 7.61 -11.11 35.19
C GLY A 409 6.11 -11.13 34.91
N GLU A 410 5.62 -10.24 34.04
CA GLU A 410 4.21 -10.19 33.61
C GLU A 410 3.95 -10.95 32.30
N GLY A 411 4.94 -11.72 31.83
CA GLY A 411 4.80 -12.60 30.67
C GLY A 411 4.93 -11.87 29.34
N ALA A 412 5.63 -10.74 29.29
CA ALA A 412 5.80 -9.95 28.08
C ALA A 412 7.18 -10.16 27.46
N PHE A 413 7.22 -10.57 26.18
CA PHE A 413 8.47 -10.97 25.53
C PHE A 413 9.55 -9.87 25.53
N TRP A 414 9.19 -8.59 25.37
CA TRP A 414 10.18 -7.51 25.31
C TRP A 414 10.92 -7.22 26.62
N VAL A 415 10.46 -7.77 27.74
CA VAL A 415 11.08 -7.63 29.06
C VAL A 415 11.55 -8.96 29.63
N ASP A 416 10.79 -10.04 29.39
CA ASP A 416 11.04 -11.36 29.96
C ASP A 416 11.89 -12.25 29.05
N PHE A 417 11.90 -12.01 27.73
CA PHE A 417 12.61 -12.80 26.72
C PHE A 417 12.28 -14.30 26.75
N ASP A 418 11.05 -14.65 27.17
CA ASP A 418 10.55 -16.02 27.25
C ASP A 418 9.37 -16.20 26.28
N TRP A 419 9.59 -17.00 25.23
CA TRP A 419 8.58 -17.23 24.19
C TRP A 419 7.38 -18.05 24.67
N GLU A 420 7.59 -19.06 25.51
CA GLU A 420 6.49 -19.91 25.98
C GLU A 420 5.54 -19.14 26.88
N THR A 421 6.08 -18.33 27.78
CA THR A 421 5.29 -17.47 28.69
C THR A 421 4.55 -16.38 27.89
N ALA A 422 5.25 -15.69 26.98
CA ALA A 422 4.63 -14.68 26.12
C ALA A 422 3.53 -15.24 25.22
N SER A 423 3.73 -16.45 24.69
CA SER A 423 2.71 -17.14 23.89
C SER A 423 1.54 -17.58 24.75
N THR A 424 1.78 -18.06 25.97
CA THR A 424 0.73 -18.49 26.89
C THR A 424 -0.20 -17.34 27.25
N GLU A 425 0.35 -16.20 27.70
CA GLU A 425 -0.48 -15.05 28.07
C GLU A 425 -1.13 -14.40 26.85
N GLY A 426 -0.40 -14.21 25.75
CA GLY A 426 -0.96 -13.58 24.55
C GLY A 426 -2.08 -14.39 23.89
N MET A 427 -1.93 -15.72 23.79
CA MET A 427 -2.97 -16.58 23.22
C MET A 427 -4.20 -16.65 24.14
N LYS A 428 -3.99 -16.63 25.46
CA LYS A 428 -5.08 -16.55 26.45
C LYS A 428 -5.82 -15.23 26.35
N ASP A 429 -5.13 -14.11 26.23
CA ASP A 429 -5.72 -12.77 26.05
C ASP A 429 -6.52 -12.70 24.74
N ALA A 430 -6.04 -13.37 23.68
CA ALA A 430 -6.74 -13.49 22.40
C ALA A 430 -7.88 -14.53 22.39
N GLY A 431 -8.04 -15.32 23.46
CA GLY A 431 -9.01 -16.42 23.52
C GLY A 431 -8.73 -17.58 22.55
N LEU A 432 -7.46 -17.76 22.16
CA LEU A 432 -6.99 -18.79 21.22
C LEU A 432 -6.36 -20.00 21.96
N PRO A 433 -6.42 -21.21 21.39
CA PRO A 433 -5.77 -22.37 21.98
C PRO A 433 -4.24 -22.27 21.85
N PHE A 434 -3.53 -22.68 22.89
CA PHE A 434 -2.07 -22.82 22.86
C PHE A 434 -1.67 -24.20 23.39
N SER A 435 -0.80 -24.90 22.66
CA SER A 435 -0.37 -26.25 22.98
C SER A 435 0.77 -26.32 23.99
N GLY A 436 1.33 -25.16 24.38
CA GLY A 436 2.56 -25.09 25.16
C GLY A 436 3.83 -25.20 24.31
N LYS A 437 3.72 -25.21 22.97
CA LYS A 437 4.88 -25.32 22.07
C LYS A 437 4.95 -24.13 21.13
N VAL A 438 6.14 -23.54 21.04
CA VAL A 438 6.47 -22.50 20.07
C VAL A 438 7.43 -23.08 19.03
N ASP A 439 7.05 -22.95 17.78
CA ASP A 439 7.91 -23.11 16.61
C ASP A 439 7.81 -21.82 15.77
N PHE A 440 8.49 -21.78 14.62
CA PHE A 440 8.48 -20.61 13.74
C PHE A 440 8.21 -21.01 12.30
N ILE A 441 7.45 -20.17 11.59
CA ILE A 441 7.14 -20.38 10.18
C ILE A 441 7.44 -19.14 9.35
N GLU A 442 7.69 -19.37 8.07
CA GLU A 442 7.83 -18.31 7.08
C GLU A 442 6.47 -17.72 6.71
N THR A 443 6.43 -16.40 6.55
CA THR A 443 5.24 -15.65 6.15
C THR A 443 5.60 -14.54 5.17
N GLU A 444 4.64 -14.22 4.32
CA GLU A 444 4.71 -13.07 3.40
C GLU A 444 3.50 -12.17 3.58
N MET A 445 3.71 -10.87 3.45
CA MET A 445 2.65 -9.88 3.51
C MET A 445 2.83 -8.85 2.38
N ASN A 446 1.78 -8.68 1.60
CA ASN A 446 1.72 -7.80 0.44
C ASN A 446 1.31 -6.38 0.86
N TRP A 447 2.11 -5.38 0.48
CA TRP A 447 1.84 -3.96 0.73
C TRP A 447 1.84 -3.23 -0.63
N PRO A 448 0.65 -3.00 -1.24
CA PRO A 448 0.57 -2.24 -2.48
C PRO A 448 1.15 -0.84 -2.32
N ILE A 449 1.95 -0.43 -3.30
CA ILE A 449 2.66 0.85 -3.30
C ILE A 449 1.84 1.89 -4.06
N ASN A 450 1.57 3.04 -3.42
CA ASN A 450 0.66 4.06 -3.97
C ASN A 450 1.22 5.49 -3.91
N HIS A 451 2.30 5.71 -3.16
CA HIS A 451 2.99 7.00 -3.03
C HIS A 451 4.41 6.92 -3.59
N GLN A 452 5.17 8.02 -3.49
CA GLN A 452 6.46 8.20 -4.15
C GLN A 452 6.36 8.20 -5.68
N VAL A 453 5.26 8.75 -6.19
CA VAL A 453 5.07 8.89 -7.64
C VAL A 453 6.21 9.73 -8.20
N SER A 454 6.93 9.16 -9.15
CA SER A 454 8.08 9.78 -9.80
C SER A 454 7.65 10.69 -10.95
N THR A 455 8.55 11.59 -11.36
CA THR A 455 8.37 12.39 -12.56
C THR A 455 8.13 11.53 -13.80
N SER A 456 7.42 12.08 -14.79
CA SER A 456 7.17 11.39 -16.05
C SER A 456 8.45 10.94 -16.77
N LYS A 457 9.56 11.68 -16.61
CA LYS A 457 10.88 11.35 -17.15
C LYS A 457 11.51 10.12 -16.51
N SER A 458 11.16 9.83 -15.26
CA SER A 458 11.66 8.68 -14.51
C SER A 458 10.68 7.50 -14.50
N SER A 459 9.59 7.57 -15.26
CA SER A 459 8.65 6.44 -15.40
C SER A 459 9.31 5.22 -16.03
N VAL A 460 8.75 4.04 -15.77
CA VAL A 460 9.22 2.76 -16.33
C VAL A 460 9.17 2.80 -17.86
N GLN A 461 10.28 2.41 -18.50
CA GLN A 461 10.41 2.35 -19.94
C GLN A 461 10.04 0.97 -20.49
N CYS A 462 9.63 0.91 -21.76
CA CYS A 462 9.16 -0.33 -22.41
C CYS A 462 10.16 -1.49 -22.24
N ALA A 463 11.46 -1.22 -22.43
CA ALA A 463 12.52 -2.23 -22.37
C ALA A 463 12.72 -2.84 -20.97
N GLU A 464 12.23 -2.20 -19.90
CA GLU A 464 12.32 -2.73 -18.55
C GLU A 464 11.29 -3.84 -18.29
N CYS A 465 10.21 -3.89 -19.07
CA CYS A 465 9.19 -4.94 -19.01
C CYS A 465 9.36 -5.93 -20.18
N HIS A 466 9.55 -5.42 -21.39
CA HIS A 466 9.65 -6.18 -22.64
C HIS A 466 11.08 -6.65 -22.93
N THR A 467 11.71 -7.30 -21.96
CA THR A 467 13.06 -7.88 -22.07
C THR A 467 13.05 -9.31 -21.55
N ARG A 468 13.92 -10.16 -22.12
CA ARG A 468 14.06 -11.56 -21.71
C ARG A 468 14.76 -11.70 -20.36
N GLU A 469 15.74 -10.83 -20.12
CA GLU A 469 16.55 -10.85 -18.91
C GLU A 469 16.24 -9.62 -18.08
N ASN A 470 16.10 -9.82 -16.76
CA ASN A 470 15.83 -8.76 -15.78
C ASN A 470 14.54 -7.95 -16.05
N SER A 471 13.52 -8.58 -16.65
CA SER A 471 12.19 -7.98 -16.79
C SER A 471 11.59 -7.68 -15.42
N ARG A 472 11.01 -6.49 -15.27
CA ARG A 472 10.17 -6.12 -14.13
C ARG A 472 9.04 -7.12 -13.92
N LEU A 473 8.50 -7.68 -15.00
CA LEU A 473 7.34 -8.57 -14.97
C LEU A 473 7.73 -10.05 -15.06
N ALA A 474 8.97 -10.42 -14.76
CA ALA A 474 9.47 -11.79 -14.92
C ALA A 474 8.69 -12.86 -14.12
N GLN A 475 8.05 -12.48 -13.02
CA GLN A 475 7.28 -13.41 -12.19
C GLN A 475 5.85 -13.69 -12.72
N LEU A 476 5.34 -12.89 -13.67
CA LEU A 476 3.98 -13.01 -14.20
C LEU A 476 3.95 -13.88 -15.47
N ASN A 477 3.67 -15.16 -15.32
CA ASN A 477 3.85 -16.17 -16.38
C ASN A 477 2.55 -16.69 -17.01
N ASP A 478 1.40 -16.09 -16.68
CA ASP A 478 0.06 -16.50 -17.11
C ASP A 478 -0.41 -15.85 -18.41
N PHE A 479 0.48 -15.14 -19.11
CA PHE A 479 0.21 -14.53 -20.42
C PHE A 479 1.48 -14.42 -21.26
N TYR A 480 1.30 -14.30 -22.58
CA TYR A 480 2.39 -14.06 -23.52
C TYR A 480 2.69 -12.56 -23.64
N MET A 481 3.94 -12.19 -23.41
CA MET A 481 4.43 -10.82 -23.50
C MET A 481 5.50 -10.70 -24.60
N PRO A 482 5.25 -9.89 -25.64
CA PRO A 482 6.25 -9.61 -26.66
C PRO A 482 7.58 -9.11 -26.06
N GLY A 483 8.70 -9.59 -26.57
CA GLY A 483 10.05 -9.21 -26.12
C GLY A 483 10.55 -9.94 -24.87
N ARG A 484 9.67 -10.25 -23.90
CA ARG A 484 9.99 -11.08 -22.73
C ARG A 484 9.89 -12.57 -23.04
N ASP A 485 8.73 -12.98 -23.56
CA ASP A 485 8.44 -14.38 -23.82
C ASP A 485 8.86 -14.78 -25.23
N TYR A 486 9.02 -16.09 -25.42
CA TYR A 486 9.34 -16.66 -26.71
C TYR A 486 8.61 -17.98 -26.89
N SER A 487 8.23 -18.28 -28.13
CA SER A 487 7.65 -19.57 -28.48
C SER A 487 8.47 -20.18 -29.60
N LYS A 488 9.25 -21.23 -29.28
CA LYS A 488 10.07 -21.95 -30.26
C LYS A 488 9.26 -22.37 -31.49
N VAL A 489 8.00 -22.75 -31.29
CA VAL A 489 7.11 -23.18 -32.37
C VAL A 489 6.75 -22.02 -33.29
N ILE A 490 6.32 -20.89 -32.72
CA ILE A 490 5.97 -19.69 -33.50
C ILE A 490 7.21 -19.14 -34.20
N ASP A 491 8.35 -19.09 -33.51
CA ASP A 491 9.62 -18.64 -34.07
C ASP A 491 10.04 -19.53 -35.24
N LEU A 492 9.93 -20.86 -35.09
CA LEU A 492 10.25 -21.82 -36.14
C LEU A 492 9.30 -21.68 -37.34
N ILE A 493 8.00 -21.50 -37.12
CA ILE A 493 7.02 -21.21 -38.17
C ILE A 493 7.39 -19.89 -38.89
N GLY A 494 7.76 -18.86 -38.13
CA GLY A 494 8.20 -17.58 -38.67
C GLY A 494 9.44 -17.72 -39.56
N ILE A 495 10.46 -18.46 -39.10
CA ILE A 495 11.67 -18.76 -39.86
C ILE A 495 11.32 -19.54 -41.13
N TRP A 496 10.46 -20.55 -41.05
CA TRP A 496 10.02 -21.31 -42.22
C TRP A 496 9.29 -20.44 -43.24
N ASN A 497 8.43 -19.51 -42.79
CA ASN A 497 7.76 -18.56 -43.68
C ASN A 497 8.77 -17.65 -44.40
N ILE A 498 9.80 -17.17 -43.72
CA ILE A 498 10.88 -16.38 -44.34
C ILE A 498 11.63 -17.22 -45.39
N ILE A 499 11.98 -18.47 -45.06
CA ILE A 499 12.65 -19.39 -45.99
C ILE A 499 11.78 -19.67 -47.22
N LEU A 500 10.49 -19.94 -47.02
CA LEU A 500 9.55 -20.20 -48.12
C LEU A 500 9.35 -18.96 -49.01
N ALA A 501 9.28 -17.77 -48.41
CA ALA A 501 9.21 -16.52 -49.16
C ALA A 501 10.46 -16.29 -50.00
N LEU A 502 11.66 -16.50 -49.42
CA LEU A 502 12.93 -16.41 -50.15
C LEU A 502 12.99 -17.41 -51.30
N PHE A 503 12.56 -18.65 -51.07
CA PHE A 503 12.49 -19.68 -52.10
C PHE A 503 11.54 -19.29 -53.23
N GLY A 504 10.36 -18.74 -52.91
CA GLY A 504 9.41 -18.20 -53.89
C GLY A 504 10.00 -17.06 -54.73
N ILE A 505 10.72 -16.13 -54.10
CA ILE A 505 11.41 -15.02 -54.78
C ILE A 505 12.48 -15.57 -55.73
N LEU A 506 13.29 -16.54 -55.29
CA LEU A 506 14.33 -17.17 -56.11
C LEU A 506 13.75 -17.91 -57.32
N ILE A 507 12.67 -18.67 -57.13
CA ILE A 507 11.94 -19.34 -58.23
C ILE A 507 11.43 -18.30 -59.22
N HIS A 508 10.74 -17.27 -58.74
CA HIS A 508 10.19 -16.23 -59.59
C HIS A 508 11.29 -15.48 -60.37
N GLY A 509 12.39 -15.13 -59.69
CA GLY A 509 13.57 -14.52 -60.30
C GLY A 509 14.22 -15.41 -61.38
N THR A 510 14.33 -16.71 -61.11
CA THR A 510 14.86 -17.69 -62.07
C THR A 510 13.97 -17.80 -63.31
N PHE A 511 12.65 -17.87 -63.13
CA PHE A 511 11.72 -17.86 -64.27
C PHE A 511 11.83 -16.58 -65.09
N ARG A 512 11.95 -15.41 -64.44
CA ARG A 512 12.20 -14.14 -65.15
C ARG A 512 13.50 -14.17 -65.94
N PHE A 513 14.58 -14.70 -65.37
CA PHE A 513 15.86 -14.82 -66.06
C PHE A 513 15.79 -15.74 -67.28
N ILE A 514 15.17 -16.92 -67.14
CA ILE A 514 14.98 -17.87 -68.23
C ILE A 514 14.13 -17.26 -69.35
N ALA A 515 13.03 -16.59 -69.00
CA ALA A 515 12.16 -15.90 -69.97
C ALA A 515 12.91 -14.78 -70.71
N ALA A 516 13.69 -13.97 -70.00
CA ALA A 516 14.53 -12.93 -70.59
C ALA A 516 15.59 -13.49 -71.54
N LYS A 517 16.22 -14.63 -71.18
CA LYS A 517 17.21 -15.30 -72.04
C LYS A 517 16.54 -15.88 -73.30
N LYS A 518 15.35 -16.47 -73.18
CA LYS A 518 14.56 -16.93 -74.35
C LYS A 518 14.17 -15.77 -75.28
N LEU A 519 13.73 -14.64 -74.73
CA LEU A 519 13.43 -13.44 -75.51
C LEU A 519 14.68 -12.87 -76.21
N LYS A 520 15.85 -12.92 -75.57
CA LYS A 520 17.12 -12.49 -76.20
C LYS A 520 17.59 -13.42 -77.31
N ASN A 521 17.37 -14.73 -77.17
CA ASN A 521 17.77 -15.73 -78.16
C ASN A 521 16.80 -15.80 -79.35
N GLY A 522 15.51 -15.49 -79.17
CA GLY A 522 14.52 -15.43 -80.25
C GLY A 522 14.53 -14.14 -81.08
N VAL A 523 15.50 -13.25 -80.88
CA VAL A 523 15.72 -12.04 -81.70
C VAL A 523 16.95 -12.21 -82.63
N ASN A 524 17.68 -13.32 -82.51
CA ASN A 524 18.84 -13.68 -83.34
C ASN A 524 18.58 -14.88 -84.27
N GLU A 525 17.35 -15.35 -84.35
CA GLU A 525 16.80 -16.14 -85.48
C GLU A 525 15.80 -15.24 -86.22
#